data_AF-A0A7C6SKQ2-F1
#
_entry.id   AF-A0A7C6SKQ2-F1
#
_cell.length_a   1.000
_cell.length_b   1.000
_cell.length_c   1.000
_cell.angle_alpha   90.00
_cell.angle_beta   90.00
_cell.angle_gamma   90.00
#
_symmetry.space_group_name_H-M   'P 1'
#
loop_
_entity.id
_entity.type
_entity.pdbx_description
1 polymer ?
#
loop_
_entity_poly.entity_id
_entity_poly.type
_entity_poly.pdbx_seq_one_letter_code
_entity_poly.pdbx_strand_id
1 'polypeptide(L)'
;MNTIDIKSLSLTELTKEMETIGQPGFRAKQIYEWLHQKLVTSYDEMTNLSKELRSVLAKDYPLTTLYEVDSLKSSKDETIKYLFRLMDNRVIESVLMKYNYGNSVCISSQVGCKMGCKFCASTIGGKERDLLPSEMLEQVYRIQALTGERVSNVVIMGTGEPFDNYDYLMKFLRLLTDPSGLNISARNITVSTCGIPDKIRAFADEEMPITLALSLHAPNDEVRMKLMPVALKYSLSEVMEAFKYYYDKTGRRLTFEYSLVEGINDDPVHAKELSGLVKGLNCHINLIPVNPIKERDFRQTKNDRVRNFKKILEKNRINVTIRREMGADINAACGQLRKSYIDGNNI
;
A
#
# COMPACT_ATOMS: atom_id res chain seq x y z
N MET A 1 -20.88 -4.54 21.10
CA MET A 1 -19.58 -4.87 21.72
C MET A 1 -18.54 -4.78 20.63
N ASN A 2 -17.47 -4.00 20.82
CA ASN A 2 -16.40 -3.93 19.83
C ASN A 2 -15.66 -5.28 19.87
N THR A 3 -15.93 -6.15 18.90
CA THR A 3 -15.28 -7.45 18.78
C THR A 3 -13.79 -7.25 18.54
N ILE A 4 -12.94 -7.90 19.34
CA ILE A 4 -11.49 -7.78 19.22
C ILE A 4 -11.04 -8.43 17.90
N ASP A 5 -10.28 -7.69 17.11
CA ASP A 5 -9.65 -8.22 15.90
C ASP A 5 -8.41 -9.04 16.26
N ILE A 6 -8.63 -10.32 16.55
CA ILE A 6 -7.59 -11.22 17.05
C ILE A 6 -6.38 -11.35 16.13
N LYS A 7 -6.58 -11.23 14.80
CA LYS A 7 -5.52 -11.32 13.78
C LYS A 7 -4.69 -10.03 13.71
N SER A 8 -5.13 -8.97 14.38
CA SER A 8 -4.35 -7.75 14.58
C SER A 8 -3.54 -7.76 15.88
N LEU A 9 -3.66 -8.78 16.73
CA LEU A 9 -2.91 -8.86 17.98
C LEU A 9 -1.47 -9.32 17.73
N SER A 10 -0.50 -8.69 18.40
CA SER A 10 0.86 -9.25 18.49
C SER A 10 0.83 -10.53 19.32
N LEU A 11 1.87 -11.35 19.24
CA LEU A 11 1.97 -12.56 20.06
C LEU A 11 1.84 -12.25 21.57
N THR A 12 2.39 -11.12 22.02
CA THR A 12 2.28 -10.67 23.42
C THR A 12 0.84 -10.30 23.77
N GLU A 13 0.16 -9.54 22.92
CA GLU A 13 -1.25 -9.18 23.15
C GLU A 13 -2.17 -10.40 23.10
N LEU A 14 -1.93 -11.31 22.16
CA LEU A 14 -2.68 -12.55 22.05
C LEU A 14 -2.47 -13.45 23.28
N THR A 15 -1.26 -13.50 23.82
CA THR A 15 -0.97 -14.20 25.10
C THR A 15 -1.83 -13.64 26.23
N LYS A 16 -1.87 -12.32 26.38
CA LYS A 16 -2.70 -11.65 27.39
C LYS A 16 -4.20 -11.89 27.17
N GLU A 17 -4.62 -11.92 25.92
CA GLU A 17 -6.02 -12.20 25.57
C GLU A 17 -6.41 -13.63 25.96
N MET A 18 -5.55 -14.61 25.69
CA MET A 18 -5.77 -16.00 26.08
C MET A 18 -5.90 -16.15 27.60
N GLU A 19 -5.03 -15.48 28.37
CA GLU A 19 -5.11 -15.46 29.83
C GLU A 19 -6.42 -14.83 30.33
N THR A 20 -6.90 -13.77 29.67
CA THR A 20 -8.14 -13.07 30.02
C THR A 20 -9.37 -13.97 29.86
N ILE A 21 -9.39 -14.85 28.85
CA ILE A 21 -10.47 -15.82 28.64
C ILE A 21 -10.24 -17.17 29.37
N GLY A 22 -9.30 -17.22 30.33
CA GLY A 22 -9.04 -18.40 31.15
C GLY A 22 -8.30 -19.53 30.44
N GLN A 23 -7.65 -19.25 29.30
CA GLN A 23 -6.82 -20.20 28.58
C GLN A 23 -5.35 -20.06 28.97
N PRO A 24 -4.57 -21.16 28.96
CA PRO A 24 -3.13 -21.07 29.17
C PRO A 24 -2.45 -20.20 28.10
N GLY A 25 -1.52 -19.33 28.50
CA GLY A 25 -0.83 -18.42 27.58
C GLY A 25 -0.13 -19.09 26.39
N PHE A 26 0.32 -20.35 26.53
CA PHE A 26 0.93 -21.09 25.42
C PHE A 26 -0.02 -21.32 24.22
N ARG A 27 -1.35 -21.25 24.44
CA ARG A 27 -2.35 -21.33 23.36
C ARG A 27 -2.21 -20.19 22.35
N ALA A 28 -1.73 -19.03 22.79
CA ALA A 28 -1.50 -17.90 21.91
C ALA A 28 -0.50 -18.22 20.81
N LYS A 29 0.61 -18.91 21.13
CA LYS A 29 1.58 -19.33 20.12
C LYS A 29 0.96 -20.24 19.06
N GLN A 30 0.14 -21.20 19.48
CA GLN A 30 -0.55 -22.11 18.56
C GLN A 30 -1.49 -21.34 17.62
N ILE A 31 -2.31 -20.45 18.18
CA ILE A 31 -3.24 -19.62 17.40
C ILE A 31 -2.46 -18.71 16.44
N TYR A 32 -1.41 -18.04 16.92
CA TYR A 32 -0.57 -17.14 16.13
C TYR A 32 0.05 -17.84 14.92
N GLU A 33 0.58 -19.06 15.09
CA GLU A 33 1.12 -19.88 14.00
C GLU A 33 0.03 -20.22 12.96
N TRP A 34 -1.18 -20.58 13.40
CA TRP A 34 -2.28 -20.84 12.47
C TRP A 34 -2.69 -19.60 11.68
N LEU A 35 -2.76 -18.44 12.34
CA LEU A 35 -3.16 -17.18 11.73
C LEU A 35 -2.11 -16.62 10.75
N HIS A 36 -0.84 -16.60 11.15
CA HIS A 36 0.20 -15.83 10.47
C HIS A 36 1.19 -16.67 9.66
N GLN A 37 1.23 -17.99 9.86
CA GLN A 37 2.08 -18.89 9.08
C GLN A 37 1.25 -19.84 8.20
N LYS A 38 0.21 -20.46 8.76
CA LYS A 38 -0.65 -21.41 8.05
C LYS A 38 -1.81 -20.74 7.32
N LEU A 39 -2.07 -19.46 7.62
CA LEU A 39 -2.99 -18.58 6.89
C LEU A 39 -4.43 -19.12 6.84
N VAL A 40 -4.91 -19.66 7.95
CA VAL A 40 -6.27 -20.22 8.04
C VAL A 40 -7.34 -19.16 7.93
N THR A 41 -8.51 -19.61 7.49
CA THR A 41 -9.73 -18.81 7.33
C THR A 41 -10.86 -19.26 8.23
N SER A 42 -10.69 -20.37 8.94
CA SER A 42 -11.59 -20.82 10.00
C SER A 42 -10.81 -21.37 11.20
N TYR A 43 -11.35 -21.17 12.40
CA TYR A 43 -10.85 -21.85 13.60
C TYR A 43 -10.98 -23.37 13.50
N ASP A 44 -11.90 -23.90 12.69
CA ASP A 44 -12.07 -25.34 12.50
C ASP A 44 -10.81 -26.02 11.96
N GLU A 45 -9.98 -25.28 11.22
CA GLU A 45 -8.70 -25.74 10.67
C GLU A 45 -7.63 -25.93 11.77
N MET A 46 -7.79 -25.31 12.95
CA MET A 46 -6.83 -25.34 14.04
C MET A 46 -6.91 -26.65 14.84
N THR A 47 -6.49 -27.75 14.24
CA THR A 47 -6.68 -29.13 14.75
C THR A 47 -5.98 -29.44 16.08
N ASN A 48 -5.00 -28.62 16.50
CA ASN A 48 -4.33 -28.74 17.81
C ASN A 48 -5.03 -27.97 18.94
N LEU A 49 -6.17 -27.33 18.66
CA LEU A 49 -7.03 -26.68 19.64
C LEU A 49 -8.25 -27.55 19.96
N SER A 50 -8.65 -27.57 21.23
CA SER A 50 -9.87 -28.23 21.68
C SER A 50 -11.10 -27.66 20.96
N LYS A 51 -12.15 -28.48 20.78
CA LYS A 51 -13.39 -28.02 20.13
C LYS A 51 -14.02 -26.85 20.89
N GLU A 52 -13.98 -26.91 22.20
CA GLU A 52 -14.50 -25.89 23.12
C GLU A 52 -13.82 -24.54 22.88
N LEU A 53 -12.49 -24.51 22.82
CA LEU A 53 -11.72 -23.31 22.52
C LEU A 53 -12.03 -22.75 21.12
N ARG A 54 -12.14 -23.61 20.10
CA ARG A 54 -12.51 -23.17 18.74
C ARG A 54 -13.89 -22.51 18.73
N SER A 55 -14.86 -23.05 19.47
CA SER A 55 -16.20 -22.47 19.59
C SER A 55 -16.19 -21.11 20.31
N VAL A 56 -15.41 -20.96 21.38
CA VAL A 56 -15.23 -19.66 22.07
C VAL A 56 -14.61 -18.64 21.12
N LEU A 57 -13.52 -19.00 20.44
CA LEU A 57 -12.85 -18.13 19.48
C LEU A 57 -13.78 -17.71 18.34
N ALA A 58 -14.53 -18.65 17.75
CA ALA A 58 -15.46 -18.35 16.66
C ALA A 58 -16.58 -17.40 17.06
N LYS A 59 -17.05 -17.49 18.31
CA LYS A 59 -18.15 -16.67 18.84
C LYS A 59 -17.68 -15.26 19.22
N ASP A 60 -16.58 -15.17 19.95
CA ASP A 60 -16.18 -13.93 20.63
C ASP A 60 -15.12 -13.15 19.83
N TYR A 61 -14.41 -13.83 18.91
CA TYR A 61 -13.34 -13.27 18.07
C TYR A 61 -13.55 -13.64 16.60
N PRO A 62 -14.55 -13.04 15.91
CA PRO A 62 -14.77 -13.30 14.48
C PRO A 62 -13.49 -13.10 13.68
N LEU A 63 -13.15 -14.10 12.88
CA LEU A 63 -11.90 -14.11 12.14
C LEU A 63 -11.99 -13.24 10.89
N THR A 64 -11.22 -12.15 10.83
CA THR A 64 -11.11 -11.32 9.62
C THR A 64 -10.58 -12.17 8.45
N THR A 65 -11.38 -12.23 7.38
CA THR A 65 -11.05 -12.94 6.14
C THR A 65 -11.49 -12.10 4.95
N LEU A 66 -10.70 -12.09 3.89
CA LEU A 66 -11.08 -11.50 2.61
C LEU A 66 -11.57 -12.58 1.64
N TYR A 67 -12.65 -12.27 0.92
CA TYR A 67 -13.22 -13.15 -0.08
C TYR A 67 -12.94 -12.61 -1.48
N GLU A 68 -12.27 -13.38 -2.32
CA GLU A 68 -12.14 -13.04 -3.74
C GLU A 68 -13.54 -13.06 -4.37
N VAL A 69 -13.97 -11.91 -4.88
CA VAL A 69 -15.25 -11.78 -5.59
C VAL A 69 -15.06 -11.63 -7.10
N ASP A 70 -13.86 -11.20 -7.53
CA ASP A 70 -13.48 -11.11 -8.92
C ASP A 70 -11.95 -11.05 -9.05
N SER A 71 -11.41 -11.40 -10.21
CA SER A 71 -10.00 -11.18 -10.54
C SER A 71 -9.76 -10.99 -12.03
N LEU A 72 -8.79 -10.14 -12.35
CA LEU A 72 -8.32 -9.89 -13.71
C LEU A 72 -6.87 -10.34 -13.84
N LYS A 73 -6.61 -11.23 -14.79
CA LYS A 73 -5.27 -11.73 -15.10
C LYS A 73 -4.78 -11.12 -16.41
N SER A 74 -3.57 -10.55 -16.38
CA SER A 74 -2.96 -10.00 -17.58
C SER A 74 -2.65 -11.10 -18.61
N SER A 75 -2.88 -10.77 -19.87
CA SER A 75 -2.48 -11.56 -21.04
C SER A 75 -1.06 -11.23 -21.51
N LYS A 76 -0.49 -10.11 -21.05
CA LYS A 76 0.81 -9.59 -21.49
C LYS A 76 1.93 -9.83 -20.50
N ASP A 77 1.59 -9.98 -19.22
CA ASP A 77 2.53 -10.29 -18.15
C ASP A 77 1.85 -11.13 -17.06
N GLU A 78 2.59 -11.48 -16.01
CA GLU A 78 2.10 -12.31 -14.91
C GLU A 78 1.41 -11.50 -13.80
N THR A 79 0.85 -10.34 -14.12
CA THR A 79 0.10 -9.51 -13.15
C THR A 79 -1.31 -10.06 -12.97
N ILE A 80 -1.74 -10.15 -11.71
CA ILE A 80 -3.11 -10.50 -11.35
C ILE A 80 -3.65 -9.41 -10.41
N LYS A 81 -4.80 -8.84 -10.77
CA LYS A 81 -5.53 -7.89 -9.93
C LYS A 81 -6.72 -8.61 -9.32
N TYR A 82 -6.81 -8.57 -7.99
CA TYR A 82 -7.88 -9.17 -7.22
C TYR A 82 -8.84 -8.09 -6.72
N LEU A 83 -10.13 -8.41 -6.73
CA LEU A 83 -11.15 -7.69 -6.00
C LEU A 83 -11.56 -8.53 -4.80
N PHE A 84 -11.30 -8.00 -3.61
CA PHE A 84 -11.63 -8.65 -2.36
C PHE A 84 -12.80 -7.97 -1.68
N ARG A 85 -13.77 -8.76 -1.22
CA ARG A 85 -14.86 -8.32 -0.34
C ARG A 85 -14.46 -8.49 1.12
N LEU A 86 -14.66 -7.43 1.89
CA LEU A 86 -14.46 -7.30 3.32
C LEU A 86 -15.67 -7.86 4.08
N MET A 87 -15.53 -8.08 5.38
CA MET A 87 -16.61 -8.60 6.24
C MET A 87 -17.84 -7.68 6.29
N ASP A 88 -17.65 -6.38 6.08
CA ASP A 88 -18.71 -5.38 6.00
C ASP A 88 -19.22 -5.14 4.57
N ASN A 89 -18.96 -6.07 3.65
CA ASN A 89 -19.35 -6.08 2.24
C ASN A 89 -18.75 -4.99 1.35
N ARG A 90 -17.89 -4.12 1.89
CA ARG A 90 -17.07 -3.22 1.09
C ARG A 90 -16.07 -4.02 0.28
N VAL A 91 -15.62 -3.47 -0.85
CA VAL A 91 -14.62 -4.11 -1.69
C VAL A 91 -13.34 -3.28 -1.78
N ILE A 92 -12.20 -3.96 -1.87
CA ILE A 92 -10.87 -3.39 -2.05
C ILE A 92 -10.11 -4.15 -3.13
N GLU A 93 -9.06 -3.52 -3.65
CA GLU A 93 -8.21 -4.12 -4.66
C GLU A 93 -6.83 -4.45 -4.10
N SER A 94 -6.27 -5.54 -4.61
CA SER A 94 -4.87 -5.90 -4.41
C SER A 94 -4.29 -6.38 -5.73
N VAL A 95 -2.99 -6.16 -5.96
CA VAL A 95 -2.33 -6.56 -7.22
C VAL A 95 -1.13 -7.42 -6.91
N LEU A 96 -1.10 -8.63 -7.45
CA LEU A 96 0.08 -9.47 -7.51
C LEU A 96 0.88 -9.15 -8.78
N MET A 97 2.18 -8.92 -8.62
CA MET A 97 3.14 -8.80 -9.71
C MET A 97 4.24 -9.83 -9.49
N LYS A 98 4.43 -10.74 -10.45
CA LYS A 98 5.53 -11.70 -10.41
C LYS A 98 6.79 -11.10 -11.06
N TYR A 99 7.90 -11.20 -10.34
CA TYR A 99 9.21 -10.80 -10.81
C TYR A 99 10.21 -11.93 -10.59
N ASN A 100 11.30 -11.94 -11.36
CA ASN A 100 12.38 -12.93 -11.24
C ASN A 100 13.03 -12.95 -9.84
N TYR A 101 12.95 -11.85 -9.09
CA TYR A 101 13.47 -11.74 -7.72
C TYR A 101 12.44 -12.06 -6.63
N GLY A 102 11.21 -12.44 -7.01
CA GLY A 102 10.14 -12.83 -6.10
C GLY A 102 8.83 -12.04 -6.30
N ASN A 103 7.76 -12.61 -5.79
CA ASN A 103 6.41 -12.05 -5.89
C ASN A 103 6.28 -10.76 -5.08
N SER A 104 5.70 -9.74 -5.70
CA SER A 104 5.40 -8.44 -5.08
C SER A 104 3.90 -8.23 -5.03
N VAL A 105 3.38 -7.87 -3.86
CA VAL A 105 1.95 -7.57 -3.68
C VAL A 105 1.75 -6.10 -3.39
N CYS A 106 0.92 -5.44 -4.20
CA CYS A 106 0.39 -4.11 -3.92
C CYS A 106 -0.89 -4.22 -3.12
N ILE A 107 -0.92 -3.63 -1.92
CA ILE A 107 -2.09 -3.66 -1.03
C ILE A 107 -2.70 -2.26 -0.84
N SER A 108 -3.99 -2.25 -0.56
CA SER A 108 -4.75 -1.10 -0.09
C SER A 108 -4.60 -0.92 1.42
N SER A 109 -4.70 0.33 1.89
CA SER A 109 -4.67 0.71 3.31
C SER A 109 -6.00 1.28 3.83
N GLN A 110 -6.91 1.65 2.91
CA GLN A 110 -8.21 2.24 3.22
C GLN A 110 -9.25 1.75 2.20
N VAL A 111 -10.54 1.89 2.54
CA VAL A 111 -11.62 1.83 1.56
C VAL A 111 -11.87 3.24 1.04
N GLY A 112 -11.48 3.49 -0.22
CA GLY A 112 -11.43 4.82 -0.79
C GLY A 112 -10.25 5.66 -0.26
N CYS A 113 -10.16 6.92 -0.65
CA CYS A 113 -9.08 7.82 -0.23
C CYS A 113 -9.53 9.29 -0.22
N LYS A 114 -9.24 10.00 0.89
CA LYS A 114 -9.65 11.40 1.06
C LYS A 114 -8.64 12.43 0.54
N MET A 115 -7.48 12.01 0.01
CA MET A 115 -6.43 12.93 -0.44
C MET A 115 -6.81 13.74 -1.69
N GLY A 116 -7.81 13.28 -2.46
CA GLY A 116 -8.35 14.03 -3.59
C GLY A 116 -7.43 14.16 -4.81
N CYS A 117 -6.29 13.44 -4.84
CA CYS A 117 -5.37 13.37 -5.97
C CYS A 117 -6.11 13.20 -7.29
N LYS A 118 -5.98 14.17 -8.18
CA LYS A 118 -6.87 14.28 -9.33
C LYS A 118 -6.59 13.20 -10.38
N PHE A 119 -5.38 12.70 -10.50
CA PHE A 119 -5.07 11.61 -11.43
C PHE A 119 -5.43 10.21 -10.88
N CYS A 120 -6.02 10.10 -9.69
CA CYS A 120 -6.24 8.83 -9.00
C CYS A 120 -7.73 8.47 -8.88
N ALA A 121 -8.12 7.34 -9.47
CA ALA A 121 -9.50 6.83 -9.40
C ALA A 121 -9.93 6.48 -7.97
N SER A 122 -9.00 6.07 -7.11
CA SER A 122 -9.26 5.70 -5.71
C SER A 122 -9.80 6.85 -4.84
N THR A 123 -9.71 8.10 -5.33
CA THR A 123 -10.21 9.29 -4.62
C THR A 123 -11.66 9.64 -5.00
N ILE A 124 -12.19 9.00 -6.04
CA ILE A 124 -13.58 9.17 -6.47
C ILE A 124 -14.46 8.51 -5.40
N GLY A 125 -15.42 9.27 -4.86
CA GLY A 125 -16.26 8.84 -3.74
C GLY A 125 -15.66 9.09 -2.35
N GLY A 126 -14.41 9.59 -2.26
CA GLY A 126 -13.77 9.92 -0.99
C GLY A 126 -13.30 8.69 -0.20
N LYS A 127 -13.04 8.88 1.11
CA LYS A 127 -12.69 7.81 2.06
C LYS A 127 -13.94 7.38 2.80
N GLU A 128 -14.19 6.06 2.83
CA GLU A 128 -15.24 5.49 3.66
C GLU A 128 -14.72 5.12 5.05
N ARG A 129 -13.63 4.35 5.12
CA ARG A 129 -12.98 3.98 6.38
C ARG A 129 -11.54 3.51 6.19
N ASP A 130 -10.83 3.44 7.30
CA ASP A 130 -9.53 2.78 7.40
C ASP A 130 -9.67 1.25 7.36
N LEU A 131 -8.66 0.57 6.82
CA LEU A 131 -8.54 -0.87 6.97
C LEU A 131 -7.90 -1.21 8.30
N LEU A 132 -8.38 -2.28 8.93
CA LEU A 132 -7.76 -2.89 10.09
C LEU A 132 -6.40 -3.51 9.71
N PRO A 133 -5.49 -3.70 10.68
CA PRO A 133 -4.22 -4.39 10.41
C PRO A 133 -4.42 -5.78 9.80
N SER A 134 -5.40 -6.54 10.30
CA SER A 134 -5.77 -7.86 9.77
C SER A 134 -6.31 -7.81 8.34
N GLU A 135 -7.07 -6.77 7.95
CA GLU A 135 -7.55 -6.60 6.57
C GLU A 135 -6.38 -6.28 5.61
N MET A 136 -5.35 -5.57 6.07
CA MET A 136 -4.11 -5.37 5.32
C MET A 136 -3.27 -6.65 5.22
N LEU A 137 -3.17 -7.42 6.32
CA LEU A 137 -2.49 -8.73 6.32
C LEU A 137 -3.18 -9.72 5.37
N GLU A 138 -4.52 -9.78 5.40
CA GLU A 138 -5.29 -10.72 4.60
C GLU A 138 -5.11 -10.52 3.09
N GLN A 139 -4.87 -9.30 2.61
CA GLN A 139 -4.53 -9.08 1.19
C GLN A 139 -3.27 -9.86 0.78
N VAL A 140 -2.26 -9.87 1.64
CA VAL A 140 -1.02 -10.65 1.42
C VAL A 140 -1.31 -12.14 1.58
N TYR A 141 -2.02 -12.52 2.65
CA TYR A 141 -2.23 -13.92 3.00
C TYR A 141 -3.12 -14.65 2.00
N ARG A 142 -4.19 -14.00 1.53
CA ARG A 142 -5.08 -14.58 0.51
C ARG A 142 -4.39 -14.71 -0.83
N ILE A 143 -3.62 -13.72 -1.27
CA ILE A 143 -2.84 -13.85 -2.51
C ILE A 143 -1.83 -15.00 -2.40
N GLN A 144 -1.11 -15.11 -1.28
CA GLN A 144 -0.18 -16.22 -1.07
C GLN A 144 -0.89 -17.58 -1.09
N ALA A 145 -2.05 -17.70 -0.43
CA ALA A 145 -2.82 -18.96 -0.40
C ALA A 145 -3.41 -19.33 -1.77
N LEU A 146 -3.97 -18.35 -2.50
CA LEU A 146 -4.56 -18.53 -3.83
C LEU A 146 -3.51 -18.94 -4.88
N THR A 147 -2.30 -18.39 -4.77
CA THR A 147 -1.21 -18.72 -5.70
C THR A 147 -0.39 -19.94 -5.29
N GLY A 148 -0.40 -20.31 -4.01
CA GLY A 148 0.52 -21.30 -3.45
C GLY A 148 1.98 -20.84 -3.43
N GLU A 149 2.25 -19.55 -3.71
CA GLU A 149 3.60 -19.00 -3.87
C GLU A 149 3.89 -17.94 -2.80
N ARG A 150 5.10 -17.95 -2.25
CA ARG A 150 5.49 -17.02 -1.20
C ARG A 150 5.54 -15.57 -1.70
N VAL A 151 4.86 -14.68 -0.98
CA VAL A 151 5.01 -13.23 -1.19
C VAL A 151 6.33 -12.77 -0.59
N SER A 152 7.15 -12.11 -1.42
CA SER A 152 8.50 -11.70 -1.08
C SER A 152 8.63 -10.20 -0.80
N ASN A 153 7.79 -9.39 -1.46
CA ASN A 153 7.78 -7.93 -1.34
C ASN A 153 6.35 -7.43 -1.19
N VAL A 154 6.18 -6.33 -0.43
CA VAL A 154 4.88 -5.69 -0.25
C VAL A 154 5.02 -4.19 -0.48
N VAL A 155 4.14 -3.64 -1.31
CA VAL A 155 4.07 -2.19 -1.55
C VAL A 155 2.71 -1.68 -1.12
N ILE A 156 2.69 -0.66 -0.27
CA ILE A 156 1.45 -0.02 0.20
C ILE A 156 1.21 1.18 -0.72
N MET A 157 0.78 0.86 -1.94
CA MET A 157 0.52 1.79 -3.05
C MET A 157 -0.86 1.55 -3.70
N GLY A 158 -1.71 0.75 -3.06
CA GLY A 158 -3.08 0.49 -3.50
C GLY A 158 -4.02 1.65 -3.16
N THR A 159 -5.27 1.33 -2.80
CA THR A 159 -6.25 2.33 -2.38
C THR A 159 -5.93 2.87 -0.98
N GLY A 160 -5.93 4.19 -0.81
CA GLY A 160 -5.77 4.87 0.48
C GLY A 160 -4.47 5.66 0.64
N GLU A 161 -4.43 6.52 1.65
CA GLU A 161 -3.22 7.19 2.13
C GLU A 161 -2.73 6.49 3.42
N PRO A 162 -1.62 5.74 3.37
CA PRO A 162 -1.15 4.95 4.51
C PRO A 162 -0.91 5.77 5.78
N PHE A 163 -0.39 6.99 5.65
CA PHE A 163 -0.12 7.85 6.82
C PHE A 163 -1.38 8.51 7.39
N ASP A 164 -2.50 8.48 6.68
CA ASP A 164 -3.81 8.80 7.24
C ASP A 164 -4.39 7.65 8.07
N ASN A 165 -3.88 6.42 7.90
CA ASN A 165 -4.19 5.22 8.67
C ASN A 165 -2.98 4.77 9.53
N TYR A 166 -2.29 5.72 10.14
CA TYR A 166 -0.92 5.51 10.66
C TYR A 166 -0.82 4.39 11.71
N ASP A 167 -1.68 4.39 12.71
CA ASP A 167 -1.54 3.46 13.84
C ASP A 167 -1.79 2.01 13.40
N TYR A 168 -2.81 1.79 12.56
CA TYR A 168 -3.08 0.46 11.99
C TYR A 168 -2.03 0.05 10.96
N LEU A 169 -1.50 0.99 10.18
CA LEU A 169 -0.37 0.73 9.29
C LEU A 169 0.84 0.22 10.09
N MET A 170 1.23 0.92 11.15
CA MET A 170 2.38 0.51 11.97
C MET A 170 2.14 -0.84 12.65
N LYS A 171 0.91 -1.13 13.08
CA LYS A 171 0.55 -2.44 13.60
C LYS A 171 0.69 -3.54 12.55
N PHE A 172 0.16 -3.32 11.34
CA PHE A 172 0.30 -4.22 10.21
C PHE A 172 1.76 -4.49 9.86
N LEU A 173 2.60 -3.44 9.77
CA LEU A 173 4.01 -3.57 9.43
C LEU A 173 4.75 -4.45 10.43
N ARG A 174 4.55 -4.23 11.73
CA ARG A 174 5.17 -5.05 12.79
C ARG A 174 4.75 -6.51 12.68
N LEU A 175 3.45 -6.79 12.52
CA LEU A 175 2.93 -8.16 12.38
C LEU A 175 3.46 -8.87 11.12
N LEU A 176 3.51 -8.16 9.98
CA LEU A 176 3.98 -8.73 8.72
C LEU A 176 5.47 -9.09 8.76
N THR A 177 6.26 -8.31 9.50
CA THR A 177 7.70 -8.51 9.70
C THR A 177 8.05 -9.38 10.91
N ASP A 178 7.06 -9.83 11.68
CA ASP A 178 7.29 -10.58 12.91
C ASP A 178 7.96 -11.93 12.61
N PRO A 179 9.08 -12.29 13.28
CA PRO A 179 9.77 -13.56 13.08
C PRO A 179 8.92 -14.80 13.39
N SER A 180 7.89 -14.67 14.24
CA SER A 180 6.94 -15.72 14.60
C SER A 180 5.77 -15.81 13.61
N GLY A 181 5.68 -14.89 12.65
CA GLY A 181 4.63 -14.85 11.62
C GLY A 181 5.19 -15.15 10.23
N LEU A 182 4.70 -14.42 9.23
CA LEU A 182 5.14 -14.57 7.84
C LEU A 182 6.59 -14.10 7.63
N ASN A 183 7.10 -13.26 8.52
CA ASN A 183 8.49 -12.79 8.57
C ASN A 183 8.98 -12.27 7.21
N ILE A 184 8.22 -11.33 6.61
CA ILE A 184 8.70 -10.62 5.42
C ILE A 184 9.77 -9.63 5.87
N SER A 185 10.92 -9.63 5.19
CA SER A 185 11.97 -8.65 5.46
C SER A 185 11.41 -7.23 5.32
N ALA A 186 11.54 -6.41 6.36
CA ALA A 186 11.15 -5.00 6.32
C ALA A 186 11.81 -4.23 5.15
N ARG A 187 12.99 -4.66 4.67
CA ARG A 187 13.65 -4.05 3.50
C ARG A 187 12.91 -4.29 2.18
N ASN A 188 12.06 -5.31 2.13
CA ASN A 188 11.22 -5.64 0.99
C ASN A 188 9.84 -4.99 1.06
N ILE A 189 9.63 -4.09 2.02
CA ILE A 189 8.40 -3.33 2.18
C ILE A 189 8.64 -1.90 1.72
N THR A 190 7.70 -1.36 0.93
CA THR A 190 7.68 0.05 0.56
C THR A 190 6.35 0.68 0.95
N VAL A 191 6.39 1.72 1.77
CA VAL A 191 5.24 2.57 2.09
C VAL A 191 5.30 3.81 1.20
N SER A 192 4.19 4.16 0.56
CA SER A 192 4.06 5.42 -0.18
C SER A 192 3.18 6.40 0.57
N THR A 193 3.48 7.69 0.50
CA THR A 193 2.64 8.75 1.09
C THR A 193 2.49 9.95 0.15
N CYS A 194 1.37 10.64 0.22
CA CYS A 194 1.11 11.93 -0.41
C CYS A 194 1.83 13.11 0.27
N GLY A 195 2.50 12.85 1.39
CA GLY A 195 3.34 13.82 2.10
C GLY A 195 2.62 14.46 3.28
N ILE A 196 2.45 13.70 4.37
CA ILE A 196 1.97 14.20 5.67
C ILE A 196 3.21 14.40 6.58
N PRO A 197 3.72 15.64 6.76
CA PRO A 197 5.03 15.87 7.39
C PRO A 197 5.19 15.24 8.77
N ASP A 198 4.23 15.45 9.67
CA ASP A 198 4.30 14.91 11.04
C ASP A 198 4.36 13.38 11.07
N LYS A 199 3.65 12.72 10.14
CA LYS A 199 3.64 11.25 10.03
C LYS A 199 4.90 10.72 9.36
N ILE A 200 5.50 11.47 8.43
CA ILE A 200 6.82 11.13 7.88
C ILE A 200 7.87 11.15 9.01
N ARG A 201 7.85 12.17 9.88
CA ARG A 201 8.78 12.27 11.01
C ARG A 201 8.56 11.14 12.00
N ALA A 202 7.31 10.91 12.41
CA ALA A 202 6.97 9.78 13.27
C ALA A 202 7.43 8.43 12.66
N PHE A 203 7.25 8.24 11.35
CA PHE A 203 7.69 7.02 10.66
C PHE A 203 9.21 6.86 10.63
N ALA A 204 9.95 7.97 10.54
CA ALA A 204 11.41 7.94 10.64
C ALA A 204 11.88 7.52 12.05
N ASP A 205 11.17 7.96 13.08
CA ASP A 205 11.49 7.68 14.48
C ASP A 205 11.18 6.23 14.89
N GLU A 206 10.42 5.49 14.09
CA GLU A 206 10.20 4.04 14.26
C GLU A 206 11.45 3.21 13.95
N GLU A 207 12.42 3.79 13.24
CA GLU A 207 13.72 3.18 12.87
C GLU A 207 13.62 1.81 12.18
N MET A 208 12.43 1.47 11.66
CA MET A 208 12.22 0.25 10.88
C MET A 208 12.92 0.37 9.52
N PRO A 209 13.62 -0.67 9.03
CA PRO A 209 14.32 -0.62 7.76
C PRO A 209 13.38 -0.82 6.55
N ILE A 210 12.25 -0.11 6.55
CA ILE A 210 11.24 -0.06 5.49
C ILE A 210 11.58 1.07 4.53
N THR A 211 11.31 0.92 3.24
CA THR A 211 11.52 1.97 2.24
C THR A 211 10.34 2.94 2.23
N LEU A 212 10.61 4.24 2.29
CA LEU A 212 9.60 5.28 2.15
C LEU A 212 9.65 5.91 0.75
N ALA A 213 8.51 5.96 0.08
CA ALA A 213 8.32 6.64 -1.19
C ALA A 213 7.39 7.86 -1.03
N LEU A 214 7.74 8.97 -1.67
CA LEU A 214 6.90 10.17 -1.71
C LEU A 214 6.20 10.25 -3.06
N SER A 215 4.88 10.28 -3.05
CA SER A 215 4.03 10.67 -4.17
C SER A 215 4.17 12.18 -4.41
N LEU A 216 5.25 12.57 -5.08
CA LEU A 216 5.65 13.98 -5.27
C LEU A 216 4.85 14.66 -6.38
N HIS A 217 4.92 14.07 -7.58
CA HIS A 217 4.13 14.40 -8.77
C HIS A 217 4.20 15.86 -9.29
N ALA A 218 5.00 16.73 -8.70
CA ALA A 218 5.21 18.10 -9.17
C ALA A 218 6.52 18.65 -8.61
N PRO A 219 7.20 19.56 -9.33
CA PRO A 219 8.46 20.15 -8.87
C PRO A 219 8.28 21.38 -7.98
N ASN A 220 7.07 21.94 -7.93
CA ASN A 220 6.72 23.15 -7.20
C ASN A 220 5.26 23.09 -6.71
N ASP A 221 4.90 23.93 -5.74
CA ASP A 221 3.56 23.93 -5.13
C ASP A 221 2.44 24.33 -6.09
N GLU A 222 2.69 25.22 -7.05
CA GLU A 222 1.68 25.65 -8.03
C GLU A 222 1.18 24.46 -8.85
N VAL A 223 2.10 23.67 -9.40
CA VAL A 223 1.78 22.45 -10.16
C VAL A 223 1.23 21.37 -9.23
N ARG A 224 1.79 21.25 -8.02
CA ARG A 224 1.35 20.24 -7.05
C ARG A 224 -0.11 20.44 -6.65
N MET A 225 -0.55 21.67 -6.39
CA MET A 225 -1.95 22.00 -6.07
C MET A 225 -2.92 21.68 -7.23
N LYS A 226 -2.47 21.79 -8.49
CA LYS A 226 -3.30 21.40 -9.65
C LYS A 226 -3.62 19.90 -9.63
N LEU A 227 -2.70 19.07 -9.16
CA LEU A 227 -2.80 17.60 -9.17
C LEU A 227 -3.24 17.00 -7.83
N MET A 228 -2.84 17.59 -6.70
CA MET A 228 -2.95 17.01 -5.36
C MET A 228 -3.47 18.05 -4.36
N PRO A 229 -4.77 18.01 -3.98
CA PRO A 229 -5.35 18.94 -3.02
C PRO A 229 -4.66 18.99 -1.65
N VAL A 230 -3.97 17.92 -1.24
CA VAL A 230 -3.17 17.89 0.00
C VAL A 230 -2.10 19.00 0.05
N ALA A 231 -1.64 19.50 -1.11
CA ALA A 231 -0.70 20.61 -1.21
C ALA A 231 -1.25 21.94 -0.70
N LEU A 232 -2.58 22.08 -0.58
CA LEU A 232 -3.21 23.23 0.08
C LEU A 232 -2.99 23.24 1.60
N LYS A 233 -2.74 22.06 2.18
CA LYS A 233 -2.54 21.88 3.62
C LYS A 233 -1.05 21.82 3.99
N TYR A 234 -0.25 21.13 3.18
CA TYR A 234 1.19 20.96 3.43
C TYR A 234 1.97 21.42 2.20
N SER A 235 2.77 22.47 2.39
CA SER A 235 3.65 22.99 1.34
C SER A 235 4.70 21.95 0.94
N LEU A 236 5.24 22.08 -0.27
CA LEU A 236 6.29 21.20 -0.75
C LEU A 236 7.54 21.32 0.11
N SER A 237 7.86 22.51 0.62
CA SER A 237 9.02 22.72 1.51
C SER A 237 8.90 21.88 2.79
N GLU A 238 7.75 21.95 3.48
CA GLU A 238 7.52 21.18 4.72
C GLU A 238 7.62 19.67 4.48
N VAL A 239 7.08 19.20 3.35
CA VAL A 239 7.14 17.78 2.97
C VAL A 239 8.58 17.36 2.69
N MET A 240 9.35 18.15 1.94
CA MET A 240 10.74 17.86 1.62
C MET A 240 11.64 17.89 2.86
N GLU A 241 11.40 18.80 3.80
CA GLU A 241 12.09 18.83 5.09
C GLU A 241 11.82 17.58 5.94
N ALA A 242 10.57 17.10 5.96
CA ALA A 242 10.24 15.85 6.64
C ALA A 242 10.88 14.64 5.95
N PHE A 243 10.90 14.62 4.61
CA PHE A 243 11.54 13.56 3.84
C PHE A 243 13.07 13.54 4.03
N LYS A 244 13.69 14.72 4.10
CA LYS A 244 15.10 14.85 4.47
C LYS A 244 15.37 14.32 5.87
N TYR A 245 14.52 14.64 6.85
CA TYR A 245 14.64 14.09 8.20
C TYR A 245 14.60 12.55 8.20
N TYR A 246 13.70 11.96 7.42
CA TYR A 246 13.68 10.50 7.24
C TYR A 246 15.00 9.94 6.68
N TYR A 247 15.61 10.62 5.68
CA TYR A 247 16.93 10.26 5.18
C TYR A 247 18.02 10.39 6.26
N ASP A 248 18.07 11.53 6.95
CA ASP A 248 19.09 11.81 7.96
C ASP A 248 19.01 10.82 9.13
N LYS A 249 17.80 10.40 9.50
CA LYS A 249 17.55 9.45 10.59
C LYS A 249 17.85 7.99 10.22
N THR A 250 17.51 7.58 9.00
CA THR A 250 17.55 6.15 8.60
C THR A 250 18.70 5.79 7.64
N GLY A 251 19.32 6.79 7.00
CA GLY A 251 20.30 6.62 5.94
C GLY A 251 19.75 6.00 4.64
N ARG A 252 18.43 5.73 4.57
CA ARG A 252 17.81 5.02 3.44
C ARG A 252 17.56 5.97 2.28
N ARG A 253 17.90 5.54 1.07
CA ARG A 253 17.70 6.31 -0.17
C ARG A 253 16.24 6.76 -0.30
N LEU A 254 16.04 8.04 -0.61
CA LEU A 254 14.73 8.62 -0.85
C LEU A 254 14.17 8.16 -2.20
N THR A 255 12.91 7.76 -2.24
CA THR A 255 12.24 7.39 -3.50
C THR A 255 11.12 8.39 -3.78
N PHE A 256 11.10 8.96 -4.97
CA PHE A 256 10.08 9.90 -5.42
C PHE A 256 9.28 9.27 -6.56
N GLU A 257 7.97 9.18 -6.37
CA GLU A 257 7.04 8.79 -7.43
C GLU A 257 6.56 10.05 -8.16
N TYR A 258 6.71 10.09 -9.48
CA TYR A 258 6.37 11.24 -10.31
C TYR A 258 5.47 10.81 -11.48
N SER A 259 4.17 10.98 -11.28
CA SER A 259 3.14 10.73 -12.27
C SER A 259 3.18 11.79 -13.36
N LEU A 260 3.50 11.42 -14.60
CA LEU A 260 3.60 12.32 -15.75
C LEU A 260 2.23 12.49 -16.43
N VAL A 261 1.71 13.70 -16.40
CA VAL A 261 0.42 14.10 -16.97
C VAL A 261 0.66 15.11 -18.09
N GLU A 262 0.15 14.78 -19.28
CA GLU A 262 0.42 15.57 -20.49
C GLU A 262 -0.06 17.02 -20.32
N GLY A 263 0.86 17.96 -20.56
CA GLY A 263 0.56 19.39 -20.54
C GLY A 263 0.39 20.00 -19.15
N ILE A 264 0.67 19.25 -18.08
CA ILE A 264 0.54 19.75 -16.70
C ILE A 264 1.88 19.79 -16.00
N ASN A 265 2.62 18.68 -15.99
CA ASN A 265 3.84 18.55 -15.20
C ASN A 265 4.98 17.81 -15.95
N ASP A 266 4.86 17.71 -17.27
CA ASP A 266 5.73 16.90 -18.14
C ASP A 266 6.61 17.74 -19.10
N ASP A 267 6.53 19.07 -19.03
CA ASP A 267 7.41 19.96 -19.80
C ASP A 267 8.88 19.95 -19.33
N PRO A 268 9.83 20.29 -20.23
CA PRO A 268 11.26 20.38 -19.89
C PRO A 268 11.59 21.32 -18.73
N VAL A 269 10.79 22.37 -18.52
CA VAL A 269 10.97 23.30 -17.38
C VAL A 269 10.74 22.59 -16.05
N HIS A 270 9.69 21.75 -15.96
CA HIS A 270 9.38 20.98 -14.76
C HIS A 270 10.49 19.97 -14.43
N ALA A 271 11.11 19.34 -15.43
CA ALA A 271 12.25 18.45 -15.21
C ALA A 271 13.47 19.19 -14.62
N LYS A 272 13.71 20.43 -15.05
CA LYS A 272 14.80 21.27 -14.51
C LYS A 272 14.50 21.73 -13.08
N GLU A 273 13.27 22.15 -12.81
CA GLU A 273 12.84 22.53 -11.45
C GLU A 273 12.92 21.33 -10.50
N LEU A 274 12.44 20.16 -10.94
CA LEU A 274 12.56 18.91 -10.18
C LEU A 274 14.03 18.59 -9.90
N SER A 275 14.91 18.80 -10.87
CA SER A 275 16.35 18.61 -10.68
C SER A 275 16.93 19.54 -9.62
N GLY A 276 16.44 20.78 -9.56
CA GLY A 276 16.80 21.74 -8.52
C GLY A 276 16.30 21.31 -7.15
N LEU A 277 15.04 20.88 -7.07
CA LEU A 277 14.37 20.47 -5.83
C LEU A 277 15.08 19.31 -5.13
N VAL A 278 15.52 18.30 -5.88
CA VAL A 278 16.16 17.09 -5.31
C VAL A 278 17.69 17.18 -5.28
N LYS A 279 18.26 18.33 -5.65
CA LYS A 279 19.71 18.50 -5.76
C LYS A 279 20.41 18.18 -4.44
N GLY A 280 21.39 17.29 -4.49
CA GLY A 280 22.17 16.88 -3.31
C GLY A 280 21.50 15.83 -2.44
N LEU A 281 20.28 15.40 -2.76
CA LEU A 281 19.63 14.28 -2.08
C LEU A 281 20.07 12.95 -2.69
N ASN A 282 20.33 11.96 -1.85
CA ASN A 282 20.48 10.58 -2.31
C ASN A 282 19.09 10.02 -2.62
N CYS A 283 18.63 10.20 -3.86
CA CYS A 283 17.30 9.81 -4.27
C CYS A 283 17.24 9.00 -5.56
N HIS A 284 16.06 8.40 -5.76
CA HIS A 284 15.64 7.77 -7.01
C HIS A 284 14.28 8.34 -7.41
N ILE A 285 14.13 8.71 -8.70
CA ILE A 285 12.85 9.19 -9.25
C ILE A 285 12.25 8.09 -10.13
N ASN A 286 11.05 7.65 -9.79
CA ASN A 286 10.23 6.78 -10.62
C ASN A 286 9.26 7.65 -11.44
N LEU A 287 9.50 7.76 -12.74
CA LEU A 287 8.58 8.40 -13.68
C LEU A 287 7.47 7.41 -14.02
N ILE A 288 6.22 7.79 -13.78
CA ILE A 288 5.04 6.95 -14.04
C ILE A 288 4.16 7.67 -15.06
N PRO A 289 4.13 7.24 -16.34
CA PRO A 289 3.13 7.73 -17.28
C PRO A 289 1.72 7.44 -16.74
N VAL A 290 0.88 8.47 -16.60
CA VAL A 290 -0.47 8.28 -16.05
C VAL A 290 -1.35 7.57 -17.07
N ASN A 291 -1.96 6.46 -16.65
CA ASN A 291 -3.01 5.81 -17.43
C ASN A 291 -4.28 6.68 -17.41
N PRO A 292 -4.97 6.83 -18.55
CA PRO A 292 -6.25 7.53 -18.60
C PRO A 292 -7.25 6.89 -17.63
N ILE A 293 -8.06 7.73 -16.98
CA ILE A 293 -9.20 7.32 -16.14
C ILE A 293 -10.47 7.85 -16.80
N LYS A 294 -11.53 7.03 -16.86
CA LYS A 294 -12.75 7.37 -17.60
C LYS A 294 -13.42 8.65 -17.10
N GLU A 295 -13.25 8.96 -15.83
CA GLU A 295 -13.96 10.04 -15.13
C GLU A 295 -13.25 11.38 -15.14
N ARG A 296 -12.01 11.45 -15.65
CA ARG A 296 -11.23 12.70 -15.60
C ARG A 296 -10.38 12.87 -16.86
N ASP A 297 -10.28 14.12 -17.31
CA ASP A 297 -9.69 14.49 -18.59
C ASP A 297 -8.14 14.49 -18.63
N PHE A 298 -7.48 13.68 -17.79
CA PHE A 298 -6.02 13.58 -17.82
C PHE A 298 -5.56 12.68 -18.96
N ARG A 299 -4.55 13.16 -19.69
CA ARG A 299 -3.96 12.44 -20.82
C ARG A 299 -2.58 11.91 -20.44
N GLN A 300 -2.29 10.73 -20.97
CA GLN A 300 -1.00 10.09 -20.82
C GLN A 300 0.07 10.90 -21.56
N THR A 301 1.19 11.16 -20.89
CA THR A 301 2.33 11.84 -21.52
C THR A 301 2.90 10.99 -22.66
N LYS A 302 3.14 11.60 -23.82
CA LYS A 302 3.74 10.93 -24.99
C LYS A 302 5.13 10.37 -24.68
N ASN A 303 5.43 9.18 -25.20
CA ASN A 303 6.70 8.47 -24.94
C ASN A 303 7.96 9.32 -25.18
N ASP A 304 8.00 10.14 -26.22
CA ASP A 304 9.17 10.98 -26.50
C ASP A 304 9.33 12.12 -25.47
N ARG A 305 8.23 12.64 -24.93
CA ARG A 305 8.25 13.62 -23.81
C ARG A 305 8.75 12.95 -22.54
N VAL A 306 8.25 11.75 -22.20
CA VAL A 306 8.74 10.96 -21.05
C VAL A 306 10.25 10.72 -21.15
N ARG A 307 10.72 10.27 -22.32
CA ARG A 307 12.16 10.03 -22.58
C ARG A 307 12.98 11.31 -22.47
N ASN A 308 12.47 12.43 -22.98
CA ASN A 308 13.15 13.72 -22.86
C ASN A 308 13.22 14.19 -21.40
N PHE A 309 12.14 14.04 -20.63
CA PHE A 309 12.10 14.34 -19.20
C PHE A 309 13.15 13.52 -18.44
N LYS A 310 13.21 12.21 -18.70
CA LYS A 310 14.25 11.32 -18.17
C LYS A 310 15.66 11.80 -18.51
N LYS A 311 15.93 12.11 -19.78
CA LYS A 311 17.25 12.60 -20.24
C LYS A 311 17.69 13.87 -19.51
N ILE A 312 16.77 14.79 -19.23
CA ILE A 312 17.07 16.02 -18.49
C ILE A 312 17.48 15.68 -17.05
N LEU A 313 16.76 14.78 -16.37
CA LEU A 313 17.10 14.34 -15.01
C LEU A 313 18.47 13.62 -14.99
N GLU A 314 18.72 12.71 -15.93
CA GLU A 314 20.00 11.99 -16.06
C GLU A 314 21.17 12.94 -16.31
N LYS A 315 20.99 13.97 -17.16
CA LYS A 315 22.01 15.00 -17.42
C LYS A 315 22.36 15.79 -16.16
N ASN A 316 21.42 15.90 -15.22
CA ASN A 316 21.62 16.49 -13.90
C ASN A 316 22.08 15.47 -12.84
N ARG A 317 22.52 14.27 -13.26
CA ARG A 317 23.04 13.18 -12.41
C ARG A 317 22.03 12.63 -11.40
N ILE A 318 20.75 12.67 -11.73
CA ILE A 318 19.67 12.12 -10.90
C ILE A 318 19.40 10.69 -11.35
N ASN A 319 19.33 9.76 -10.40
CA ASN A 319 18.92 8.38 -10.69
C ASN A 319 17.43 8.36 -11.01
N VAL A 320 17.09 7.93 -12.22
CA VAL A 320 15.70 7.93 -12.70
C VAL A 320 15.37 6.67 -13.48
N THR A 321 14.18 6.13 -13.23
CA THR A 321 13.61 5.00 -13.97
C THR A 321 12.25 5.41 -14.52
N ILE A 322 11.94 4.99 -15.74
CA ILE A 322 10.55 5.00 -16.22
C ILE A 322 9.94 3.68 -15.75
N ARG A 323 8.93 3.76 -14.88
CA ARG A 323 8.27 2.57 -14.33
C ARG A 323 7.59 1.83 -15.47
N ARG A 324 7.87 0.53 -15.59
CA ARG A 324 7.18 -0.34 -16.55
C ARG A 324 5.71 -0.45 -16.14
N GLU A 325 4.80 -0.23 -17.09
CA GLU A 325 3.38 -0.52 -16.91
C GLU A 325 3.21 -2.05 -16.82
N MET A 326 2.76 -2.51 -15.65
CA MET A 326 2.41 -3.91 -15.40
C MET A 326 0.89 -4.02 -15.37
N GLY A 327 0.32 -5.01 -16.06
CA GLY A 327 -1.14 -5.20 -16.14
C GLY A 327 -1.88 -4.06 -16.86
N ALA A 328 -1.24 -3.43 -17.85
CA ALA A 328 -1.84 -2.34 -18.63
C ALA A 328 -3.12 -2.76 -19.36
N ASP A 329 -3.21 -4.03 -19.77
CA ASP A 329 -4.37 -4.61 -20.46
C ASP A 329 -5.57 -4.89 -19.54
N ILE A 330 -5.34 -4.95 -18.22
CA ILE A 330 -6.39 -5.24 -17.22
C ILE A 330 -6.75 -4.02 -16.37
N ASN A 331 -6.39 -2.82 -16.80
CA ASN A 331 -6.62 -1.59 -16.02
C ASN A 331 -6.10 -1.74 -14.58
N ALA A 332 -4.87 -2.25 -14.43
CA ALA A 332 -4.26 -2.53 -13.12
C ALA A 332 -4.06 -1.28 -12.23
N ALA A 333 -4.33 -0.08 -12.74
CA ALA A 333 -4.34 1.15 -11.96
C ALA A 333 -5.34 1.05 -10.78
N CYS A 334 -4.94 1.65 -9.65
CA CYS A 334 -5.67 1.54 -8.38
C CYS A 334 -7.04 2.24 -8.44
N GLY A 335 -8.09 1.50 -8.05
CA GLY A 335 -9.47 1.98 -7.89
C GLY A 335 -10.43 1.70 -9.07
N GLN A 336 -9.93 1.27 -10.22
CA GLN A 336 -10.76 1.12 -11.44
C GLN A 336 -11.66 -0.14 -11.46
N LEU A 337 -11.20 -1.26 -10.89
CA LEU A 337 -11.98 -2.52 -10.85
C LEU A 337 -13.08 -2.44 -9.79
N ARG A 338 -12.74 -1.94 -8.59
CA ARG A 338 -13.69 -1.64 -7.51
C ARG A 338 -14.85 -0.80 -8.01
N LYS A 339 -14.55 0.28 -8.72
CA LYS A 339 -15.59 1.18 -9.22
C LYS A 339 -16.48 0.48 -10.23
N SER A 340 -15.89 -0.22 -11.20
CA SER A 340 -16.65 -0.97 -12.21
C SER A 340 -17.60 -2.00 -11.58
N TYR A 341 -17.17 -2.65 -10.49
CA TYR A 341 -17.98 -3.60 -9.73
C TYR A 341 -19.15 -2.93 -8.99
N ILE A 342 -18.92 -1.78 -8.35
CA ILE A 342 -19.97 -1.03 -7.65
C ILE A 342 -21.01 -0.53 -8.66
N ASP A 343 -20.56 0.08 -9.76
CA ASP A 343 -21.43 0.60 -10.82
C ASP A 343 -22.25 -0.53 -11.49
N GLY A 344 -21.67 -1.73 -11.65
CA GLY A 344 -22.34 -2.88 -12.25
C GLY A 344 -23.35 -3.60 -11.35
N ASN A 345 -23.21 -3.48 -10.02
CA ASN A 345 -24.07 -4.17 -9.05
C ASN A 345 -25.12 -3.26 -8.39
N ASN A 346 -25.19 -1.97 -8.73
CA ASN A 346 -26.12 -0.99 -8.13
C ASN A 346 -26.17 -1.06 -6.58
N ILE A 347 -25.00 -1.04 -5.94
CA ILE A 347 -24.87 -0.90 -4.47
C ILE A 347 -24.67 0.57 -4.11
#